data_AF-A0A6B3EL02-F1
#
_entry.id   AF-A0A6B3EL02-F1
#
_cell.length_a   1.000
_cell.length_b   1.000
_cell.length_c   1.000
_cell.angle_alpha   90.00
_cell.angle_beta   90.00
_cell.angle_gamma   90.00
#
_symmetry.space_group_name_H-M   'P 1'
#
loop_
_entity.id
_entity.type
_entity.pdbx_description
1 polymer ?
#
loop_
_entity_poly.entity_id
_entity_poly.type
_entity_poly.pdbx_seq_one_letter_code
_entity_poly.pdbx_strand_id
1 'polypeptide(L)'
;MRQAHGSYAPTPAMELIQAPAWPREHLGAVAPEVRVPVQNVLAEYDALWDSAPENVARFASLFTAAPFVDASVARGTGHCLDHHLLGYALHLRQLAFAEECAALDGRR
;
A
#
# COMPACT_ATOMS: atom_id res chain seq x y z
N MET A 1 -11.88 -15.67 12.52
CA MET A 1 -13.05 -15.47 11.62
C MET A 1 -14.00 -14.37 12.08
N ARG A 2 -14.42 -14.30 13.36
CA ARG A 2 -15.38 -13.26 13.85
C ARG A 2 -14.89 -11.80 13.67
N GLN A 3 -13.58 -11.56 13.80
CA GLN A 3 -12.98 -10.23 13.59
C GLN A 3 -12.92 -9.81 12.11
N ALA A 4 -12.87 -10.76 11.16
CA ALA A 4 -12.84 -10.45 9.73
C ALA A 4 -14.23 -10.10 9.17
N HIS A 5 -15.31 -10.42 9.89
CA HIS A 5 -16.68 -10.20 9.44
C HIS A 5 -17.06 -8.71 9.40
N GLY A 6 -16.44 -7.88 10.25
CA GLY A 6 -16.65 -6.43 10.22
C GLY A 6 -16.16 -5.80 8.91
N SER A 7 -15.04 -6.29 8.36
CA SER A 7 -14.40 -5.74 7.16
C SER A 7 -15.17 -5.97 5.85
N TYR A 8 -16.19 -6.84 5.83
CA TYR A 8 -17.02 -7.11 4.65
C TYR A 8 -18.53 -6.92 4.91
N ALA A 9 -18.91 -6.42 6.09
CA ALA A 9 -20.23 -5.84 6.28
C ALA A 9 -20.31 -4.51 5.51
N PRO A 10 -21.50 -3.97 5.18
CA PRO A 10 -21.60 -2.63 4.62
C PRO A 10 -20.80 -1.68 5.51
N THR A 11 -19.70 -1.13 5.00
CA THR A 11 -18.75 -0.30 5.73
C THR A 11 -19.54 0.71 6.54
N PRO A 12 -19.62 0.58 7.88
CA PRO A 12 -20.30 1.56 8.69
C PRO A 12 -19.65 2.92 8.40
N ALA A 13 -20.42 4.00 8.31
CA ALA A 13 -19.87 5.33 8.00
C ALA A 13 -18.64 5.70 8.87
N MET A 14 -18.51 5.11 10.05
CA MET A 14 -17.34 5.21 10.93
C MET A 14 -16.04 4.74 10.28
N GLU A 15 -16.03 3.64 9.54
CA GLU A 15 -14.82 3.12 8.87
C GLU A 15 -14.35 4.07 7.75
N LEU A 16 -15.28 4.75 7.06
CA LEU A 16 -14.95 5.80 6.09
C LEU A 16 -14.31 7.04 6.73
N ILE A 17 -14.55 7.27 8.03
CA ILE A 17 -13.92 8.36 8.80
C ILE A 17 -12.57 7.91 9.38
N GLN A 18 -12.50 6.68 9.89
CA GLN A 18 -11.32 6.16 10.56
C GLN A 18 -10.20 5.76 9.59
N ALA A 19 -10.54 5.15 8.45
CA ALA A 19 -9.54 4.67 7.51
C ALA A 19 -8.63 5.80 6.98
N PRO A 20 -9.14 6.99 6.59
CA PRO A 20 -8.27 8.10 6.18
C PRO A 20 -7.49 8.74 7.33
N ALA A 21 -7.99 8.66 8.58
CA ALA A 21 -7.31 9.20 9.76
C ALA A 21 -6.13 8.33 10.20
N TRP A 22 -6.24 7.01 10.02
CA TRP A 22 -5.27 6.03 10.51
C TRP A 22 -3.82 6.32 10.08
N PRO A 23 -3.51 6.64 8.81
CA PRO A 23 -2.14 6.94 8.42
C PRO A 23 -1.57 8.18 9.12
N ARG A 24 -2.41 9.18 9.39
CA ARG A 24 -1.98 10.39 10.12
C ARG A 24 -1.66 10.08 11.58
N GLU A 25 -2.42 9.18 12.20
CA GLU A 25 -2.34 8.90 13.64
C GLU A 25 -1.32 7.80 13.98
N HIS A 26 -1.14 6.82 13.09
CA HIS A 26 -0.45 5.58 13.43
C HIS A 26 0.72 5.21 12.51
N LEU A 27 0.68 5.59 11.21
CA LEU A 27 1.69 5.12 10.26
C LEU A 27 3.11 5.57 10.64
N GLY A 28 3.28 6.78 11.17
CA GLY A 28 4.58 7.28 11.60
C GLY A 28 5.23 6.47 12.73
N ALA A 29 4.42 5.79 13.55
CA ALA A 29 4.91 4.91 14.61
C ALA A 29 5.11 3.46 14.12
N VAL A 30 4.28 3.00 13.17
CA VAL A 30 4.29 1.61 12.68
C VAL A 30 5.32 1.38 11.58
N ALA A 31 5.46 2.30 10.63
CA ALA A 31 6.33 2.12 9.47
C ALA A 31 7.82 1.89 9.83
N PRO A 32 8.40 2.56 10.85
CA PRO A 32 9.78 2.29 11.27
C PRO A 32 10.02 0.88 11.84
N GLU A 33 8.98 0.16 12.26
CA GLU A 33 9.09 -1.19 12.81
C GLU A 33 9.04 -2.28 11.73
N VAL A 34 8.73 -1.93 10.48
CA VAL A 34 8.65 -2.89 9.37
C VAL A 34 10.06 -3.25 8.90
N ARG A 35 10.44 -4.52 9.05
CA ARG A 35 11.79 -5.02 8.71
C ARG A 35 11.86 -5.88 7.44
N VAL A 36 10.76 -5.92 6.68
CA VAL A 36 10.66 -6.62 5.39
C VAL A 36 10.57 -5.61 4.25
N PRO A 37 10.89 -6.00 3.01
CA PRO A 37 10.66 -5.13 1.85
C PRO A 37 9.19 -4.72 1.73
N VAL A 38 8.95 -3.51 1.23
CA VAL A 38 7.60 -2.95 1.09
C VAL A 38 7.33 -2.53 -0.35
N GLN A 39 6.20 -2.97 -0.90
CA GLN A 39 5.66 -2.43 -2.15
C GLN A 39 4.36 -1.67 -1.86
N ASN A 40 4.24 -0.46 -2.39
CA ASN A 40 3.01 0.34 -2.35
C ASN A 40 2.74 0.93 -3.73
N VAL A 41 1.51 0.77 -4.21
CA VAL A 41 1.05 1.36 -5.47
C VAL A 41 -0.23 2.13 -5.18
N LEU A 42 -0.23 3.43 -5.46
CA LEU A 42 -1.41 4.28 -5.35
C LEU A 42 -2.05 4.49 -6.72
N ALA A 43 -3.36 4.75 -6.75
CA ALA A 43 -4.06 5.09 -7.98
C ALA A 43 -3.86 6.57 -8.33
N GLU A 44 -3.74 6.89 -9.62
CA GLU A 44 -3.59 8.29 -10.07
C GLU A 44 -4.81 9.16 -9.75
N TYR A 45 -6.01 8.57 -9.84
CA TYR A 45 -7.28 9.25 -9.58
C TYR A 45 -7.95 8.71 -8.32
N ASP A 46 -7.17 8.50 -7.26
CA ASP A 46 -7.69 8.10 -5.95
C ASP A 46 -8.37 9.28 -5.24
N ALA A 47 -9.53 9.03 -4.63
CA ALA A 47 -10.28 10.04 -3.88
C ALA A 47 -10.03 9.98 -2.37
N LEU A 48 -9.36 8.92 -1.89
CA LEU A 48 -9.05 8.67 -0.49
C LEU A 48 -7.57 8.90 -0.19
N TRP A 49 -6.69 8.55 -1.13
CA TRP A 49 -5.25 8.66 -0.97
C TRP A 49 -4.65 9.74 -1.87
N ASP A 50 -3.74 10.53 -1.32
CA ASP A 50 -3.02 11.55 -2.07
C ASP A 50 -1.81 10.90 -2.78
N SER A 51 -1.96 10.70 -4.09
CA SER A 51 -0.94 10.09 -4.95
C SER A 51 0.05 11.10 -5.54
N ALA A 52 0.12 12.33 -5.02
CA ALA A 52 1.12 13.29 -5.47
C ALA A 52 2.54 12.73 -5.27
N PRO A 53 3.49 12.96 -6.20
CA PRO A 53 4.84 12.39 -6.12
C PRO A 53 5.55 12.62 -4.79
N GLU A 54 5.38 13.80 -4.19
CA GLU A 54 5.91 14.16 -2.89
C GLU A 54 5.34 13.31 -1.74
N ASN A 55 4.06 12.93 -1.81
CA ASN A 55 3.39 12.10 -0.81
C ASN A 55 3.77 10.64 -0.97
N VAL A 56 3.94 10.15 -2.21
CA VAL A 56 4.49 8.82 -2.48
C VAL A 56 5.90 8.70 -1.90
N ALA A 57 6.77 9.68 -2.16
CA ALA A 57 8.12 9.70 -1.61
C ALA A 57 8.13 9.83 -0.08
N ARG A 58 7.23 10.65 0.48
CA ARG A 58 7.07 10.79 1.93
C ARG A 58 6.60 9.49 2.58
N PHE A 59 5.65 8.77 1.98
CA PHE A 59 5.21 7.47 2.48
C PHE A 59 6.40 6.49 2.54
N ALA A 60 7.15 6.39 1.44
CA ALA A 60 8.29 5.48 1.36
C ALA A 60 9.37 5.76 2.41
N SER A 61 9.63 7.05 2.70
CA SER A 61 10.66 7.44 3.66
C SER A 61 10.35 7.09 5.13
N LEU A 62 9.10 6.74 5.45
CA LEU A 62 8.72 6.33 6.80
C LEU A 62 9.22 4.93 7.17
N PHE A 63 9.50 4.08 6.19
CA PHE A 63 9.90 2.67 6.39
C PHE A 63 11.41 2.54 6.59
N THR A 64 11.93 3.18 7.64
CA THR A 64 13.38 3.33 7.87
C THR A 64 14.11 2.02 8.22
N ALA A 65 13.39 1.00 8.69
CA ALA A 65 13.95 -0.32 8.95
C ALA A 65 13.75 -1.34 7.82
N ALA A 66 13.00 -0.98 6.76
CA ALA A 66 12.78 -1.85 5.63
C ALA A 66 14.08 -1.94 4.78
N PRO A 67 14.43 -3.12 4.24
CA PRO A 67 15.60 -3.25 3.37
C PRO A 67 15.52 -2.38 2.11
N PHE A 68 14.31 -2.25 1.55
CA PHE A 68 13.99 -1.33 0.45
C PHE A 68 12.48 -1.12 0.37
N VAL A 69 12.07 -0.06 -0.31
CA VAL A 69 10.67 0.29 -0.55
C VAL A 69 10.48 0.62 -2.02
N ASP A 70 9.53 -0.06 -2.66
CA ASP A 70 9.02 0.25 -4.00
C ASP A 70 7.67 0.96 -3.87
N ALA A 71 7.67 2.30 -4.03
CA ALA A 71 6.46 3.11 -3.96
C ALA A 71 6.20 3.79 -5.30
N SER A 72 5.01 3.61 -5.87
CA SER A 72 4.69 4.13 -7.21
C SER A 72 3.21 4.51 -7.40
N VAL A 73 2.90 5.10 -8.55
CA VAL A 73 1.53 5.43 -8.96
C VAL A 73 1.14 4.63 -10.21
N ALA A 74 -0.03 4.00 -10.17
CA ALA A 74 -0.65 3.35 -11.31
C ALA A 74 -1.42 4.37 -12.16
N ARG A 75 -0.84 4.70 -13.33
CA ARG A 75 -1.43 5.68 -14.26
C ARG A 75 -2.78 5.25 -14.80
N GLY A 76 -3.73 6.17 -14.91
CA GLY A 76 -5.05 5.93 -15.50
C GLY A 76 -5.96 5.03 -14.67
N THR A 77 -5.78 4.98 -13.35
CA THR A 77 -6.55 4.10 -12.46
C THR A 77 -7.19 4.85 -11.30
N GLY A 78 -8.31 4.32 -10.81
CA GLY A 78 -8.96 4.75 -9.57
C GLY A 78 -8.72 3.76 -8.42
N HIS A 79 -9.34 4.04 -7.27
CA HIS A 79 -9.07 3.38 -5.97
C HIS A 79 -8.96 1.84 -6.00
N CYS A 80 -9.88 1.16 -6.70
CA CYS A 80 -9.85 -0.30 -6.84
C CYS A 80 -8.91 -0.74 -7.97
N LEU A 81 -7.60 -0.54 -7.78
CA LEU A 81 -6.56 -0.76 -8.80
C LEU A 81 -6.61 -2.13 -9.47
N ASP A 82 -6.80 -3.17 -8.67
CA ASP A 82 -6.91 -4.58 -9.05
C ASP A 82 -8.14 -4.89 -9.91
N HIS A 83 -9.18 -4.06 -9.82
CA HIS A 83 -10.41 -4.13 -10.62
C HIS A 83 -10.41 -3.13 -11.79
N HIS A 84 -9.33 -2.37 -11.99
CA HIS A 84 -9.21 -1.38 -13.05
C HIS A 84 -8.46 -1.92 -14.28
N LEU A 85 -8.32 -1.07 -15.31
CA LEU A 85 -7.60 -1.35 -16.57
C LEU A 85 -6.21 -1.97 -16.38
N LEU A 86 -5.51 -1.63 -15.29
CA LEU A 86 -4.16 -2.13 -15.01
C LEU A 86 -4.12 -3.26 -13.97
N GLY A 87 -5.24 -3.80 -13.51
CA GLY A 87 -5.29 -4.80 -12.45
C GLY A 87 -4.42 -6.03 -12.75
N TYR A 88 -4.51 -6.57 -13.97
CA TYR A 88 -3.66 -7.68 -14.38
C TYR A 88 -2.16 -7.33 -14.35
N ALA A 89 -1.80 -6.16 -14.86
CA ALA A 89 -0.41 -5.70 -14.84
C ALA A 89 0.08 -5.43 -13.40
N LEU A 90 -0.78 -4.94 -12.51
CA LEU A 90 -0.48 -4.77 -11.09
C LEU A 90 -0.14 -6.12 -10.44
N HIS A 91 -0.94 -7.15 -10.68
CA HIS A 91 -0.67 -8.49 -10.14
C HIS A 91 0.66 -9.06 -10.61
N LEU A 92 1.00 -8.87 -11.89
CA LEU A 92 2.31 -9.29 -12.39
C LEU A 92 3.47 -8.54 -11.72
N ARG A 93 3.31 -7.24 -11.42
CA ARG A 93 4.32 -6.46 -10.68
C ARG A 93 4.47 -6.93 -9.23
N GLN A 94 3.37 -7.30 -8.58
CA GLN A 94 3.38 -7.86 -7.23
C GLN A 94 4.10 -9.22 -7.19
N LEU A 95 3.86 -10.07 -8.18
CA LEU A 95 4.59 -11.34 -8.32
C LEU A 95 6.09 -11.11 -8.57
N ALA A 96 6.43 -10.18 -9.47
CA ALA A 96 7.83 -9.82 -9.71
C ALA A 96 8.53 -9.30 -8.45
N PHE A 97 7.85 -8.42 -7.68
CA PHE A 97 8.36 -7.92 -6.40
C PHE A 97 8.58 -9.04 -5.38
N ALA A 98 7.66 -10.02 -5.30
CA ALA A 98 7.83 -11.17 -4.43
C ALA A 98 9.05 -12.03 -4.81
N GLU A 99 9.28 -12.24 -6.12
CA GLU A 99 10.48 -12.91 -6.62
C GLU A 99 11.75 -12.14 -6.29
N GLU A 100 11.76 -10.81 -6.43
CA GLU A 100 12.88 -9.96 -6.00
C GLU A 100 13.17 -10.11 -4.51
N CYS A 101 12.13 -10.11 -3.67
CA CYS A 101 12.26 -10.31 -2.23
C CYS A 101 12.90 -11.67 -1.91
N ALA A 102 12.41 -12.76 -2.51
CA ALA A 102 12.93 -14.10 -2.29
C ALA A 102 14.39 -14.23 -2.76
N ALA A 103 14.71 -13.64 -3.91
CA ALA A 103 16.07 -13.64 -4.44
C ALA A 103 17.04 -12.83 -3.56
N LEU A 104 16.57 -11.77 -2.90
CA LEU A 104 17.38 -10.94 -2.00
C LEU A 104 17.57 -11.59 -0.62
N ASP A 105 16.58 -12.31 -0.13
CA ASP A 105 16.65 -13.05 1.13
C ASP A 105 17.63 -14.23 1.04
N GLY A 106 17.58 -15.00 -0.06
CA GLY A 106 18.51 -16.12 -0.31
C GLY A 106 19.98 -15.72 -0.51
N ARG A 107 20.31 -14.42 -0.49
CA ARG A 107 21.69 -13.91 -0.52
C ARG A 107 22.22 -13.43 0.84
N ARG A 108 21.41 -13.50 1.89
CA ARG A 108 21.85 -13.25 3.27
C ARG A 108 22.35 -14.54 3.92
#